data_AF-A0AAN9YRA6-F1
#
_entry.id   AF-A0AAN9YRA6-F1
#
_cell.length_a   1.000
_cell.length_b   1.000
_cell.length_c   1.000
_cell.angle_alpha   90.00
_cell.angle_beta   90.00
_cell.angle_gamma   90.00
#
_symmetry.space_group_name_H-M   'P 1'
#
loop_
_entity.id
_entity.type
_entity.pdbx_description
1 polymer ?
#
loop_
_entity_poly.entity_id
_entity_poly.type
_entity_poly.pdbx_seq_one_letter_code
_entity_poly.pdbx_strand_id
1 'polypeptide(L)'
;MQMLPFGAQGANQAIEDAGALGALFSGGESVTDVHSRLSLFEQVRRLRASRVQSLSRVRLGKEKEVEDRVRLYADPPDSEVPTSFSERLSHDYRVDVFAECKETLSKEVLVNA
;
A
#
# COMPACT_ATOMS: atom_id res chain seq x y z
N MET A 1 11.19 -11.91 -1.07
CA MET A 1 10.22 -12.98 -1.46
C MET A 1 9.09 -12.30 -2.22
N GLN A 2 8.68 -12.80 -3.39
CA GLN A 2 7.69 -12.18 -4.29
C GLN A 2 6.27 -12.70 -4.04
N MET A 3 5.22 -11.96 -4.46
CA MET A 3 3.80 -12.32 -4.25
C MET A 3 3.41 -13.57 -5.06
N LEU A 4 2.58 -14.46 -4.47
CA LEU A 4 2.01 -15.60 -5.20
C LEU A 4 0.79 -15.16 -6.03
N PRO A 5 0.46 -15.85 -7.13
CA PRO A 5 -0.57 -15.41 -8.06
C PRO A 5 -2.01 -15.61 -7.58
N PHE A 6 -2.25 -16.10 -6.36
CA PHE A 6 -3.60 -16.48 -5.89
C PHE A 6 -4.59 -15.31 -5.76
N GLY A 7 -4.10 -14.08 -5.61
CA GLY A 7 -4.95 -12.87 -5.61
C GLY A 7 -4.88 -12.04 -6.88
N ALA A 8 -4.07 -12.44 -7.87
CA ALA A 8 -3.80 -11.65 -9.09
C ALA A 8 -3.32 -10.20 -8.86
N GLN A 9 -2.79 -9.88 -7.68
CA GLN A 9 -2.44 -8.50 -7.31
C GLN A 9 -1.00 -8.08 -7.65
N GLY A 10 -0.12 -9.00 -8.07
CA GLY A 10 1.30 -8.66 -8.29
C GLY A 10 1.51 -7.52 -9.29
N ALA A 11 0.84 -7.58 -10.45
CA ALA A 11 0.90 -6.52 -11.44
C ALA A 11 0.20 -5.24 -10.98
N ASN A 12 -0.95 -5.36 -10.30
CA ASN A 12 -1.68 -4.21 -9.77
C ASN A 12 -0.84 -3.42 -8.77
N GLN A 13 -0.09 -4.09 -7.89
CA GLN A 13 0.84 -3.43 -6.97
C GLN A 13 1.94 -2.66 -7.70
N ALA A 14 2.51 -3.22 -8.78
CA ALA A 14 3.51 -2.50 -9.57
C ALA A 14 2.93 -1.25 -10.27
N ILE A 15 1.66 -1.32 -10.72
CA ILE A 15 0.95 -0.17 -11.29
C ILE A 15 0.69 0.90 -10.22
N GLU A 16 0.23 0.50 -9.03
CA GLU A 16 0.07 1.40 -7.88
C GLU A 16 1.40 2.07 -7.50
N ASP A 17 2.49 1.31 -7.45
CA ASP A 17 3.83 1.83 -7.13
C ASP A 17 4.30 2.87 -8.16
N ALA A 18 4.12 2.58 -9.46
CA ALA A 18 4.45 3.52 -10.52
C ALA A 18 3.59 4.79 -10.46
N GLY A 19 2.29 4.65 -10.19
CA GLY A 19 1.36 5.77 -10.00
C GLY A 19 1.74 6.64 -8.81
N ALA A 20 2.08 6.02 -7.67
CA ALA A 20 2.50 6.73 -6.47
C ALA A 20 3.81 7.51 -6.70
N LEU A 21 4.81 6.90 -7.31
CA LEU A 21 6.06 7.59 -7.66
C LEU A 21 5.79 8.78 -8.59
N GLY A 22 4.99 8.58 -9.64
CA GLY A 22 4.62 9.66 -10.56
C GLY A 22 3.93 10.82 -9.86
N ALA A 23 2.99 10.54 -8.95
CA ALA A 23 2.26 11.56 -8.21
C ALA A 23 3.10 12.29 -7.16
N LEU A 24 4.03 11.60 -6.51
CA LEU A 24 4.91 12.20 -5.50
C LEU A 24 6.06 13.03 -6.11
N PHE A 25 6.40 12.79 -7.38
CA PHE A 25 7.45 13.51 -8.12
C PHE A 25 6.90 14.42 -9.25
N SER A 26 5.66 14.88 -9.14
CA SER A 26 5.04 15.74 -10.16
C SER A 26 5.25 17.25 -9.96
N GLY A 27 5.91 17.67 -8.87
CA GLY A 27 5.98 19.05 -8.41
C GLY A 27 7.18 19.86 -8.91
N GLY A 28 8.04 19.31 -9.78
CA GLY A 28 9.26 19.97 -10.22
C GLY A 28 10.41 19.82 -9.22
N GLU A 29 10.45 18.66 -8.56
CA GLU A 29 11.44 18.27 -7.57
C GLU A 29 12.87 18.34 -8.10
N SER A 30 13.78 18.72 -7.20
CA SER A 30 15.22 18.70 -7.44
C SER A 30 15.84 17.40 -6.92
N VAL A 31 17.12 17.18 -7.24
CA VAL A 31 17.86 15.99 -6.77
C VAL A 31 17.91 15.89 -5.25
N THR A 32 17.90 17.03 -4.54
CA THR A 32 17.91 17.04 -3.06
C THR A 32 16.61 16.56 -2.45
N ASP A 33 15.50 16.61 -3.19
CA ASP A 33 14.17 16.19 -2.73
C ASP A 33 13.94 14.68 -2.87
N VAL A 34 14.82 13.97 -3.59
CA VAL A 34 14.65 12.54 -3.87
C VAL A 34 14.49 11.73 -2.58
N HIS A 35 15.28 12.01 -1.55
CA HIS A 35 15.21 11.26 -0.30
C HIS A 35 13.88 11.47 0.44
N SER A 36 13.39 12.71 0.53
CA SER A 36 12.10 12.99 1.19
C SER A 36 10.96 12.35 0.39
N ARG A 37 10.94 12.49 -0.93
CA ARG A 37 9.92 11.86 -1.78
C ARG A 37 9.90 10.34 -1.70
N LEU A 38 11.06 9.68 -1.67
CA LEU A 38 11.13 8.24 -1.47
C LEU A 38 10.63 7.82 -0.07
N SER A 39 10.85 8.65 0.95
CA SER A 39 10.30 8.41 2.29
C SER A 39 8.77 8.49 2.29
N LEU A 40 8.17 9.42 1.55
CA LEU A 40 6.71 9.48 1.38
C LEU A 40 6.18 8.29 0.58
N PHE A 41 6.90 7.87 -0.46
CA PHE A 41 6.54 6.69 -1.25
C PHE A 41 6.50 5.45 -0.36
N GLU A 42 7.50 5.25 0.50
CA GLU A 42 7.52 4.16 1.46
C GLU A 42 6.31 4.21 2.41
N GLN A 43 5.95 5.41 2.91
CA GLN A 43 4.78 5.59 3.77
C GLN A 43 3.48 5.15 3.08
N VAL A 44 3.25 5.60 1.84
CA VAL A 44 2.04 5.28 1.06
C VAL A 44 1.97 3.79 0.68
N ARG A 45 3.11 3.17 0.35
CA ARG A 45 3.10 1.86 -0.34
C ARG A 45 3.46 0.68 0.53
N ARG A 46 4.33 0.84 1.54
CA ARG A 46 4.92 -0.29 2.27
C ARG A 46 3.87 -1.14 2.96
N LEU A 47 2.97 -0.53 3.74
CA LEU A 47 1.96 -1.27 4.49
C LEU A 47 0.95 -1.95 3.55
N ARG A 48 0.47 -1.24 2.53
CA ARG A 48 -0.46 -1.78 1.53
C ARG A 48 0.12 -2.95 0.74
N ALA A 49 1.35 -2.82 0.22
CA ALA A 49 2.02 -3.90 -0.50
C ALA A 49 2.29 -5.11 0.41
N SER A 50 2.65 -4.87 1.67
CA SER A 50 2.94 -5.94 2.65
C SER A 50 1.69 -6.72 3.07
N ARG A 51 0.54 -6.04 3.23
CA ARG A 51 -0.76 -6.70 3.47
C ARG A 51 -1.12 -7.64 2.33
N VAL A 52 -1.06 -7.17 1.08
CA VAL A 52 -1.43 -8.00 -0.08
C VAL A 52 -0.43 -9.11 -0.33
N GLN A 53 0.88 -8.86 -0.10
CA GLN A 53 1.87 -9.92 -0.14
C GLN A 53 1.56 -11.01 0.89
N SER A 54 1.16 -10.65 2.10
CA SER A 54 0.81 -11.60 3.16
C SER A 54 -0.45 -12.40 2.79
N LEU A 55 -1.50 -11.73 2.30
CA LEU A 55 -2.71 -12.37 1.77
C LEU A 55 -2.45 -13.27 0.56
N SER A 56 -1.42 -12.98 -0.25
CA SER A 56 -1.06 -13.81 -1.40
C SER A 56 -0.60 -15.22 -1.03
N ARG A 57 -0.17 -15.45 0.22
CA ARG A 57 0.37 -16.74 0.68
C ARG A 57 -0.68 -17.86 0.76
N VAL A 58 -1.96 -17.50 0.71
CA VAL A 58 -3.08 -18.42 0.81
C VAL A 58 -4.01 -18.26 -0.40
N ARG A 59 -4.74 -19.34 -0.71
CA ARG A 59 -5.82 -19.29 -1.71
C ARG A 59 -6.98 -18.44 -1.18
N LEU A 60 -7.81 -17.98 -2.10
CA LEU A 60 -9.05 -17.27 -1.77
C LEU A 60 -9.93 -18.13 -0.86
N GLY A 61 -10.46 -17.54 0.21
CA GLY A 61 -11.27 -18.23 1.22
C GLY A 61 -10.47 -18.81 2.39
N LYS A 62 -9.14 -18.64 2.41
CA LYS A 62 -8.24 -19.07 3.50
C LYS A 62 -7.54 -17.89 4.18
N GLU A 63 -8.05 -16.67 4.02
CA GLU A 63 -7.44 -15.44 4.52
C GLU A 63 -7.13 -15.49 6.03
N LYS A 64 -8.01 -16.12 6.81
CA LYS A 64 -7.81 -16.30 8.26
C LYS A 64 -6.51 -17.05 8.62
N GLU A 65 -5.99 -17.91 7.75
CA GLU A 65 -4.72 -18.63 8.01
C GLU A 65 -3.49 -17.70 8.05
N VAL A 66 -3.60 -16.46 7.55
CA VAL A 66 -2.52 -15.48 7.54
C VAL A 66 -2.85 -14.20 8.32
N GLU A 67 -3.94 -14.21 9.09
CA GLU A 67 -4.45 -13.03 9.82
C GLU A 67 -3.36 -12.36 10.65
N ASP A 68 -2.65 -13.11 11.50
CA ASP A 68 -1.57 -12.60 12.36
C ASP A 68 -0.50 -11.85 11.57
N ARG A 69 -0.17 -12.35 10.37
CA ARG A 69 0.81 -11.74 9.49
C ARG A 69 0.29 -10.47 8.83
N VAL A 70 -0.99 -10.45 8.45
CA VAL A 70 -1.63 -9.26 7.86
C VAL A 70 -1.74 -8.15 8.92
N ARG A 71 -2.02 -8.50 10.18
CA ARG A 71 -2.09 -7.55 11.31
C ARG A 71 -0.79 -6.79 11.56
N LEU A 72 0.38 -7.37 11.26
CA LEU A 72 1.68 -6.67 11.33
C LEU A 72 1.75 -5.43 10.43
N TYR A 73 0.88 -5.35 9.44
CA TYR A 73 0.81 -4.27 8.48
C TYR A 73 -0.55 -3.59 8.51
N ALA A 74 -1.34 -3.70 9.59
CA ALA A 74 -2.57 -2.93 9.76
C ALA A 74 -2.26 -1.42 9.74
N ASP A 75 -3.16 -0.64 9.14
CA ASP A 75 -3.05 0.80 9.11
C ASP A 75 -4.46 1.43 9.11
N PRO A 76 -4.88 2.09 10.21
CA PRO A 76 -4.14 2.31 11.46
C PRO A 76 -3.79 1.01 12.21
N PRO A 77 -2.84 1.04 13.18
CA PRO A 77 -2.57 -0.10 14.05
C PRO A 77 -3.84 -0.64 14.71
N ASP A 78 -3.91 -1.96 14.90
CA ASP A 78 -5.04 -2.69 15.49
C ASP A 78 -6.36 -2.63 14.70
N SER A 79 -6.37 -2.11 13.47
CA SER A 79 -7.55 -2.15 12.61
C SER A 79 -7.97 -3.58 12.27
N GLU A 80 -9.24 -3.75 11.89
CA GLU A 80 -9.69 -4.98 11.26
C GLU A 80 -8.89 -5.22 9.96
N VAL A 81 -8.62 -6.49 9.69
CA VAL A 81 -7.91 -6.95 8.48
C VAL A 81 -8.74 -8.00 7.77
N PRO A 82 -8.56 -8.20 6.45
CA PRO A 82 -9.34 -9.19 5.72
C PRO A 82 -9.12 -10.61 6.25
N THR A 83 -10.19 -11.25 6.70
CA THR A 83 -10.24 -12.65 7.17
C THR A 83 -11.15 -13.53 6.32
N SER A 84 -11.89 -12.93 5.38
CA SER A 84 -12.72 -13.60 4.39
C SER A 84 -12.40 -13.18 2.95
N PHE A 85 -12.85 -13.98 1.98
CA PHE A 85 -12.68 -13.65 0.56
C PHE A 85 -13.37 -12.33 0.19
N SER A 86 -14.57 -12.07 0.73
CA SER A 86 -15.31 -10.83 0.47
C SER A 86 -14.57 -9.60 0.97
N GLU A 87 -14.05 -9.66 2.21
CA GLU A 87 -13.22 -8.59 2.78
C GLU A 87 -11.95 -8.37 1.97
N ARG A 88 -11.30 -9.45 1.50
CA ARG A 88 -10.10 -9.36 0.67
C ARG A 88 -10.38 -8.65 -0.65
N LEU A 89 -11.48 -9.00 -1.33
CA LEU A 89 -11.88 -8.30 -2.55
C LEU A 89 -12.10 -6.80 -2.28
N SER A 90 -12.79 -6.47 -1.20
CA SER A 90 -12.99 -5.06 -0.82
C SER A 90 -11.66 -4.35 -0.57
N HIS A 91 -10.76 -4.98 0.19
CA HIS A 91 -9.43 -4.45 0.50
C HIS A 91 -8.55 -4.25 -0.74
N ASP A 92 -8.52 -5.23 -1.65
CA ASP A 92 -7.60 -5.23 -2.78
C ASP A 92 -8.03 -4.24 -3.88
N TYR A 93 -9.34 -4.06 -4.10
CA TYR A 93 -9.85 -3.32 -5.27
C TYR A 93 -10.46 -1.93 -4.96
N ARG A 94 -10.52 -1.50 -3.70
CA ARG A 94 -11.11 -0.19 -3.32
C ARG A 94 -10.10 0.95 -3.24
N VAL A 95 -8.81 0.67 -3.35
CA VAL A 95 -7.74 1.64 -3.08
C VAL A 95 -7.65 2.72 -4.17
N ASP A 96 -7.54 3.97 -3.73
CA ASP A 96 -7.14 5.13 -4.55
C ASP A 96 -5.78 5.62 -4.09
N VAL A 97 -4.73 5.18 -4.78
CA VAL A 97 -3.34 5.52 -4.44
C VAL A 97 -3.05 7.02 -4.61
N PHE A 98 -3.76 7.70 -5.52
CA PHE A 98 -3.54 9.12 -5.77
C PHE A 98 -4.12 9.98 -4.66
N ALA A 99 -5.27 9.60 -4.11
CA ALA A 99 -5.84 10.25 -2.93
C ALA A 99 -4.87 10.15 -1.73
N GLU A 100 -4.27 8.99 -1.51
CA GLU A 100 -3.30 8.76 -0.42
C GLU A 100 -2.00 9.56 -0.62
N CYS A 101 -1.47 9.63 -1.84
CA CYS A 101 -0.33 10.50 -2.17
C CYS A 101 -0.65 11.98 -1.90
N LYS A 102 -1.82 12.46 -2.31
CA LYS A 102 -2.24 13.85 -2.09
C LYS A 102 -2.35 14.18 -0.59
N GLU A 103 -2.93 13.28 0.20
CA GLU A 103 -3.03 13.45 1.65
C GLU A 103 -1.65 13.49 2.30
N THR A 104 -0.77 12.57 1.93
CA THR A 104 0.60 12.46 2.46
C THR A 104 1.42 13.71 2.14
N LEU A 105 1.36 14.22 0.91
CA LEU A 105 2.00 15.48 0.51
C LEU A 105 1.46 16.67 1.30
N SER A 106 0.15 16.73 1.51
CA SER A 106 -0.48 17.83 2.26
C SER A 106 0.01 17.85 3.72
N LYS A 107 0.17 16.67 4.35
CA LYS A 107 0.72 16.55 5.71
C LYS A 107 2.18 16.97 5.78
N GLU A 108 3.01 16.62 4.79
CA GLU A 108 4.41 17.04 4.73
C GLU A 108 4.54 18.56 4.66
N VAL A 109 3.74 19.23 3.82
CA VAL A 109 3.74 20.70 3.71
C VAL A 109 3.38 21.35 5.03
N LEU A 110 2.39 20.82 5.76
CA LEU A 110 1.98 21.35 7.07
C LEU A 110 3.04 21.18 8.16
N VAL A 111 3.86 20.14 8.08
CA VAL A 111 4.96 19.90 9.04
C VAL A 111 6.14 20.85 8.80
N ASN A 112 6.34 21.28 7.56
CA ASN A 112 7.47 22.12 7.14
C ASN A 112 7.13 23.62 7.04
N ALA A 113 5.89 24.02 7.33
CA ALA A 113 5.42 25.42 7.33
C ALA A 113 5.55 26.05 8.72
#